data_AF-A0A537XBA0-F1
#
_entry.id   AF-A0A537XBA0-F1
#
_cell.length_a   1.000
_cell.length_b   1.000
_cell.length_c   1.000
_cell.angle_alpha   90.00
_cell.angle_beta   90.00
_cell.angle_gamma   90.00
#
_symmetry.space_group_name_H-M   'P 1'
#
loop_
_entity.id
_entity.type
_entity.pdbx_description
1 polymer ?
#
loop_
_entity_poly.entity_id
_entity_poly.type
_entity_poly.pdbx_seq_one_letter_code
_entity_poly.pdbx_strand_id
1 'polypeptide(L)'
;ACGTHMYGRIENKGHPFYGLDFIHPELFTEGGWAAPGFAAFVSSVIESGVSPSEMDGIRSRLKELGLEPYDCLSPPLMDAIATHVAKSKTAAAA
;
A
#
# COMPACT_ATOMS: atom_id res chain seq x y z
N ALA A 1 25.40 -9.30 -0.27
CA ALA A 1 24.00 -9.33 0.19
C ALA A 1 23.09 -9.21 -1.03
N CYS A 2 21.89 -9.84 -1.02
CA CYS A 2 21.00 -9.94 -2.19
C CYS A 2 20.07 -8.74 -2.43
N GLY A 3 19.95 -7.80 -1.48
CA GLY A 3 19.10 -6.60 -1.62
C GLY A 3 17.62 -6.81 -1.31
N THR A 4 17.18 -8.01 -0.95
CA THR A 4 15.79 -8.29 -0.56
C THR A 4 15.39 -7.52 0.70
N HIS A 5 14.25 -6.82 0.64
CA HIS A 5 13.67 -6.17 1.81
C HIS A 5 12.95 -7.20 2.68
N MET A 6 13.44 -7.42 3.90
CA MET A 6 12.85 -8.41 4.81
C MET A 6 11.64 -7.88 5.59
N TYR A 7 11.69 -6.61 6.00
CA TYR A 7 10.56 -5.90 6.59
C TYR A 7 10.76 -4.38 6.46
N GLY A 8 9.66 -3.63 6.45
CA GLY A 8 9.63 -2.17 6.55
C GLY A 8 9.00 -1.76 7.87
N ARG A 9 9.79 -1.17 8.77
CA ARG A 9 9.33 -0.71 10.09
C ARG A 9 9.11 0.78 10.12
N ILE A 10 8.02 1.20 10.76
CA ILE A 10 7.72 2.60 11.03
C ILE A 10 8.14 2.95 12.47
N GLU A 11 9.22 3.71 12.62
CA GLU A 11 9.75 4.12 13.93
C GLU A 11 9.04 5.36 14.51
N ASN A 12 8.45 6.19 13.65
CA ASN A 12 7.79 7.43 14.08
C ASN A 12 6.45 7.12 14.76
N LYS A 13 6.39 7.33 16.08
CA LYS A 13 5.17 7.16 16.91
C LYS A 13 3.96 7.96 16.46
N GLY A 14 4.17 9.06 15.73
CA GLY A 14 3.08 9.89 15.19
C GLY A 14 2.53 9.42 13.85
N HIS A 15 3.11 8.39 13.22
CA HIS A 15 2.71 7.91 11.90
C HIS A 15 1.45 7.02 11.98
N PRO A 16 0.51 7.09 11.01
CA PRO A 16 -0.73 6.31 11.03
C PRO A 16 -0.53 4.78 11.03
N PHE A 17 0.61 4.31 10.53
CA PHE A 17 0.99 2.89 10.53
C PHE A 17 2.02 2.52 11.61
N TYR A 18 2.25 3.38 12.61
CA TYR A 18 3.13 3.03 13.73
C TYR A 18 2.65 1.77 14.45
N GLY A 19 3.58 0.85 14.73
CA GLY A 19 3.28 -0.46 15.33
C GLY A 19 2.90 -1.56 14.33
N LEU A 20 2.90 -1.27 13.03
CA LEU A 20 2.73 -2.25 11.96
C LEU A 20 4.02 -2.36 11.14
N ASP A 21 4.48 -3.59 10.92
CA ASP A 21 5.57 -3.88 9.99
C ASP A 21 4.99 -4.28 8.63
N PHE A 22 5.66 -3.86 7.56
CA PHE A 22 5.34 -4.23 6.18
C PHE A 22 6.27 -5.36 5.75
N ILE A 23 5.71 -6.42 5.18
CA ILE A 23 6.45 -7.64 4.79
C ILE A 23 6.05 -8.06 3.38
N HIS A 24 6.86 -8.94 2.79
CA HIS A 24 6.65 -9.59 1.49
C HIS A 24 6.32 -11.07 1.70
N PRO A 25 5.04 -11.45 1.83
CA PRO A 25 4.66 -12.85 2.10
C PRO A 25 5.09 -13.82 1.01
N GLU A 26 5.43 -13.34 -0.19
CA GLU A 26 6.02 -14.16 -1.26
C GLU A 26 7.40 -14.76 -0.91
N LEU A 27 8.03 -14.28 0.17
CA LEU A 27 9.29 -14.83 0.69
C LEU A 27 9.08 -16.04 1.63
N PHE A 28 7.84 -16.35 2.01
CA PHE A 28 7.54 -17.44 2.93
C PHE A 28 7.46 -18.79 2.21
N THR A 29 7.89 -19.85 2.90
CA THR A 29 7.81 -21.22 2.39
C THR A 29 6.43 -21.83 2.58
N GLU A 30 5.73 -21.46 3.65
CA GLU A 30 4.36 -21.88 3.91
C GLU A 30 3.36 -21.04 3.10
N GLY A 31 2.26 -21.67 2.68
CA GLY A 31 1.09 -20.97 2.13
C GLY A 31 0.09 -20.55 3.21
N GLY A 32 -1.07 -20.03 2.77
CA GLY A 32 -2.20 -19.70 3.66
C GLY A 32 -2.19 -18.27 4.20
N TRP A 33 -1.29 -17.41 3.70
CA TRP A 33 -1.25 -16.00 4.05
C TRP A 33 -2.42 -15.22 3.43
N ALA A 34 -2.70 -14.06 4.01
CA ALA A 34 -3.78 -13.19 3.55
C ALA A 34 -3.61 -12.88 2.05
N ALA A 35 -4.68 -13.10 1.27
CA ALA A 35 -4.68 -12.83 -0.15
C ALA A 35 -4.60 -11.32 -0.42
N PRO A 36 -4.04 -10.88 -1.59
CA PRO A 36 -4.08 -9.49 -2.00
C PRO A 36 -5.53 -8.98 -2.11
N GLY A 37 -5.82 -7.82 -1.52
CA GLY A 37 -7.17 -7.26 -1.50
C GLY A 37 -7.45 -6.18 -2.55
N PHE A 38 -6.43 -5.51 -3.07
CA PHE A 38 -6.52 -4.42 -4.05
C PHE A 38 -5.14 -4.12 -4.64
N ALA A 39 -5.07 -3.23 -5.64
CA ALA A 39 -3.82 -2.70 -6.18
C ALA A 39 -3.62 -1.23 -5.79
N ALA A 40 -2.49 -0.92 -5.16
CA ALA A 40 -2.16 0.41 -4.65
C ALA A 40 -1.20 1.17 -5.57
N PHE A 41 -1.23 2.50 -5.52
CA PHE A 41 -0.31 3.40 -6.22
C PHE A 41 -0.11 3.04 -7.71
N VAL A 42 -1.19 2.66 -8.39
CA VAL A 42 -1.14 2.06 -9.73
C VAL A 42 -0.51 3.00 -10.75
N SER A 43 -0.81 4.31 -10.72
CA SER A 43 -0.16 5.29 -11.60
C SER A 43 1.35 5.39 -11.43
N SER A 44 1.90 5.10 -10.26
CA SER A 44 3.35 5.25 -9.98
C SER A 44 4.22 4.23 -10.70
N VAL A 45 3.66 3.21 -11.34
CA VAL A 45 4.44 2.34 -12.25
C VAL A 45 5.01 3.11 -13.45
N ILE A 46 4.38 4.23 -13.83
CA ILE A 46 4.91 5.15 -14.86
C ILE A 46 6.24 5.76 -14.40
N GLU A 47 6.35 6.13 -13.11
CA GLU A 47 7.57 6.68 -12.52
C GLU A 47 8.73 5.66 -12.55
N SER A 48 8.41 4.37 -12.67
CA SER A 48 9.36 3.28 -12.82
C SER A 48 9.62 2.86 -14.28
N GLY A 49 9.04 3.59 -15.25
CA GLY A 49 9.33 3.42 -16.68
C GLY A 49 8.24 2.74 -17.52
N VAL A 50 7.07 2.42 -16.97
CA VAL A 50 5.94 1.92 -17.75
C VAL A 50 5.40 3.03 -18.66
N SER A 51 5.10 2.71 -19.93
CA SER A 51 4.51 3.69 -20.83
C SER A 51 3.09 4.05 -20.37
N PRO A 52 2.70 5.34 -20.34
CA PRO A 52 1.32 5.74 -20.05
C PRO A 52 0.27 5.04 -20.95
N SER A 53 0.65 4.67 -22.18
CA SER A 53 -0.22 3.94 -23.11
C SER A 53 -0.58 2.52 -22.67
N GLU A 54 0.17 1.94 -21.72
CA GLU A 54 -0.07 0.58 -21.20
C GLU A 54 -1.04 0.57 -20.02
N MET A 55 -1.34 1.74 -19.43
CA MET A 55 -2.10 1.83 -18.17
C MET A 55 -3.52 1.29 -18.26
N ASP A 56 -4.19 1.47 -19.40
CA ASP A 56 -5.54 0.94 -19.60
C ASP A 56 -5.54 -0.60 -19.55
N GLY A 57 -4.54 -1.23 -20.17
CA GLY A 57 -4.34 -2.68 -20.13
C GLY A 57 -4.02 -3.18 -18.73
N ILE A 58 -3.12 -2.48 -18.01
CA ILE A 58 -2.75 -2.81 -16.63
C ILE A 58 -3.98 -2.74 -15.71
N ARG A 59 -4.72 -1.62 -15.74
CA ARG A 59 -5.93 -1.43 -14.90
C ARG A 59 -6.99 -2.47 -15.22
N SER A 60 -7.18 -2.80 -16.49
CA SER A 60 -8.15 -3.83 -16.92
C SER A 60 -7.75 -5.20 -16.37
N ARG A 61 -6.48 -5.58 -16.47
CA ARG A 61 -5.99 -6.86 -15.97
C ARG A 61 -6.11 -6.99 -14.46
N LEU A 62 -5.84 -5.93 -13.71
CA LEU A 62 -6.01 -5.92 -12.25
C LEU A 62 -7.48 -6.15 -11.85
N LYS A 63 -8.42 -5.51 -12.55
CA LYS A 63 -9.86 -5.73 -12.33
C LYS A 63 -10.32 -7.15 -12.64
N GLU A 64 -9.83 -7.76 -13.71
CA GLU A 64 -10.09 -9.18 -14.02
C GLU A 64 -9.63 -10.14 -12.91
N LEU A 65 -8.55 -9.77 -12.22
CA LEU A 65 -8.02 -10.51 -11.07
C LEU A 65 -8.76 -10.21 -9.76
N GLY A 66 -9.76 -9.32 -9.77
CA GLY A 66 -10.48 -8.89 -8.57
C GLY A 66 -9.71 -7.89 -7.69
N LEU A 67 -8.65 -7.27 -8.24
CA LEU A 67 -7.83 -6.29 -7.54
C LEU A 67 -8.19 -4.89 -8.03
N GLU A 68 -9.09 -4.21 -7.32
CA GLU A 68 -9.50 -2.86 -7.72
C GLU A 68 -8.27 -1.91 -7.72
N PRO A 69 -8.00 -1.20 -8.83
CA PRO A 69 -6.83 -0.33 -8.94
C PRO A 69 -7.08 1.06 -8.37
N TYR A 70 -6.23 1.46 -7.41
CA TYR A 70 -6.22 2.81 -6.84
C TYR A 70 -4.86 3.48 -7.08
N ASP A 71 -4.89 4.80 -7.30
CA ASP A 71 -3.66 5.63 -7.42
C ASP A 71 -3.14 6.10 -6.05
N CYS A 72 -3.69 5.54 -4.97
CA CYS A 72 -3.27 5.67 -3.59
C CYS A 72 -3.47 4.32 -2.87
N LEU A 73 -3.94 4.31 -1.63
CA LEU A 73 -4.41 3.08 -0.96
C LEU A 73 -5.91 2.89 -1.17
N SER A 74 -6.44 1.76 -0.69
CA SER A 74 -7.89 1.53 -0.69
C SER A 74 -8.64 2.59 0.13
N PRO A 75 -9.91 2.90 -0.20
CA PRO A 75 -10.69 3.90 0.53
C PRO A 75 -10.71 3.70 2.05
N PRO A 76 -10.88 2.47 2.58
CA PRO A 76 -10.85 2.25 4.03
C PRO A 76 -9.49 2.61 4.69
N LEU A 77 -8.37 2.35 4.00
CA LEU A 77 -7.05 2.72 4.52
C LEU A 77 -6.81 4.23 4.45
N MET A 78 -7.28 4.86 3.37
CA MET A 78 -7.22 6.32 3.23
C MET A 78 -8.04 7.02 4.32
N ASP A 79 -9.24 6.51 4.64
CA ASP A 79 -10.08 7.03 5.72
C ASP A 79 -9.44 6.84 7.09
N ALA A 80 -8.78 5.69 7.33
CA ALA A 80 -8.04 5.43 8.56
C ALA A 80 -6.88 6.42 8.75
N ILE A 81 -6.11 6.67 7.69
CA ILE A 81 -5.02 7.67 7.68
C ILE A 81 -5.58 9.07 7.96
N ALA A 82 -6.62 9.48 7.25
CA ALA A 82 -7.23 10.81 7.42
C ALA A 82 -7.75 11.01 8.85
N THR A 83 -8.40 9.98 9.41
CA THR A 83 -8.89 9.98 10.79
C THR A 83 -7.76 10.13 11.80
N HIS A 84 -6.65 9.39 11.62
CA HIS A 84 -5.47 9.51 12.47
C HIS A 84 -4.87 10.92 12.44
N VAL A 85 -4.73 11.50 11.24
CA VAL A 85 -4.20 12.85 11.05
C VAL A 85 -5.11 13.89 11.70
N ALA A 86 -6.43 13.79 11.53
CA ALA A 86 -7.38 14.71 12.14
C ALA A 86 -7.29 14.69 13.68
N LYS A 87 -7.29 13.49 14.28
CA LYS A 87 -7.15 13.31 15.73
C LYS A 87 -5.83 13.88 16.26
N SER A 88 -4.73 13.64 15.55
CA SER A 88 -3.40 14.14 15.94
C SER A 88 -3.34 15.66 15.96
N LYS A 89 -3.99 16.33 15.00
CA LYS A 89 -4.08 17.80 14.97
C LYS A 89 -4.96 18.35 16.08
N THR A 90 -6.10 17.73 16.37
CA THR A 90 -6.96 18.12 17.48
C THR A 90 -6.24 17.99 18.82
N ALA A 91 -5.51 16.90 19.04
CA ALA A 91 -4.73 16.71 20.27
C ALA A 91 -3.60 17.73 20.43
N ALA A 92 -3.00 18.21 19.33
CA ALA A 92 -1.96 19.24 19.38
C ALA A 92 -2.51 20.67 19.60
N ALA A 93 -3.82 20.88 19.38
CA ALA A 93 -4.49 22.17 19.56
C ALA A 93 -5.19 22.31 20.93
N ALA A 94 -5.27 21.23 21.71
CA ALA A 94 -5.80 21.18 23.07
C ALA A 94 -4.68 21.30 24.09
#